data_AF-A0A7H1PW85-F1
#
_entry.id   AF-A0A7H1PW85-F1
#
_cell.length_a   1.000
_cell.length_b   1.000
_cell.length_c   1.000
_cell.angle_alpha   90.00
_cell.angle_beta   90.00
_cell.angle_gamma   90.00
#
_symmetry.space_group_name_H-M   'P 1'
#
loop_
_entity.id
_entity.type
_entity.pdbx_description
1 polymer ?
#
loop_
_entity_poly.entity_id
_entity_poly.type
_entity_poly.pdbx_seq_one_letter_code
_entity_poly.pdbx_strand_id
1 'polypeptide(L)'
;MSARLRGKEGRPPGLPCGENDAEDLLVLFLRGLRDAAGLSVELIHLQLPDMVGNKPKPAPSTLHRVLRGVGLKNHQGLVKALIEICVADPVEAAKAHRRARALLKKAWEQPGRAESDQGQGDDEDCTAHLAKLVHVHGQLLDTQAALGLALQAKEQAEAELDARSSSREEELAELRRRLLAVTGERDAALKYVQEVMQRIADLERMLTTVGPEPTSGRKAGPGQGTELISGVAHGADEVRVVREELLGLDPSGRRMAAVLGQSMERLLDGELTGRFRWEELSKSEKAMAGQLVGNLMRHDFRFDTRGPLDFRIAGVDVDLKVTSGSTWIIPREAQGRVCVLVHLDHRRGLWSLGVVRATEETLVSGANKDGKRNLSRAGREAIEWIHKDSRLPVNVLNRLPAADLQTILAQATGQGRVNELFRVAQCQSVTLPVLATVARQRDAAKRARDARRILAAEGILVLNHRNSDPEIARALGLPVPEKGTWVSVRLAPATEADRDSGRSVVLSGTRWRLAKPDDEVNPLPGH
;
A
#
# COMPACT_ATOMS: atom_id res chain seq x y z
N MET A 1 34.20 -32.93 -35.29
CA MET A 1 34.10 -32.47 -36.69
C MET A 1 32.93 -31.50 -36.81
N SER A 2 33.25 -30.26 -37.21
CA SER A 2 32.39 -29.21 -37.79
C SER A 2 31.06 -28.90 -37.07
N ALA A 3 30.88 -27.80 -36.33
CA ALA A 3 31.19 -26.42 -36.68
C ALA A 3 30.89 -26.12 -38.16
N ARG A 4 29.60 -26.00 -38.53
CA ARG A 4 29.06 -25.24 -39.68
C ARG A 4 27.58 -25.56 -39.89
N LEU A 5 26.67 -24.93 -39.13
CA LEU A 5 25.30 -24.60 -39.58
C LEU A 5 24.73 -23.47 -38.70
N ARG A 6 25.54 -22.45 -38.39
CA ARG A 6 24.97 -21.13 -38.07
C ARG A 6 24.44 -20.59 -39.40
N GLY A 7 23.13 -20.51 -39.53
CA GLY A 7 22.46 -19.97 -40.70
C GLY A 7 23.09 -18.61 -41.02
N LYS A 8 23.61 -18.47 -42.25
CA LYS A 8 23.97 -17.18 -42.79
C LYS A 8 22.77 -16.26 -42.59
N GLU A 9 22.98 -15.06 -42.07
CA GLU A 9 22.00 -13.97 -42.18
C GLU A 9 21.70 -13.81 -43.67
N GLY A 10 20.59 -14.41 -44.09
CA GLY A 10 20.12 -14.38 -45.44
C GLY A 10 19.68 -12.97 -45.76
N ARG A 11 19.91 -12.54 -47.00
CA ARG A 11 19.31 -11.36 -47.61
C ARG A 11 17.84 -11.22 -47.14
N PRO A 12 17.38 -10.03 -46.74
CA PRO A 12 16.02 -9.84 -46.24
C PRO A 12 15.03 -10.50 -47.19
N PRO A 13 14.09 -11.32 -46.68
CA PRO A 13 13.19 -12.09 -47.52
C PRO A 13 12.39 -11.13 -48.39
N GLY A 14 12.39 -11.36 -49.71
CA GLY A 14 11.66 -10.54 -50.66
C GLY A 14 10.17 -10.43 -50.30
N LEU A 15 9.54 -9.35 -50.75
CA LEU A 15 8.11 -9.11 -50.57
C LEU A 15 7.29 -10.32 -51.02
N PRO A 16 6.17 -10.63 -50.34
CA PRO A 16 5.20 -11.62 -50.82
C PRO A 16 4.76 -11.32 -52.26
N CYS A 17 4.58 -12.38 -53.05
CA CYS A 17 4.16 -12.29 -54.45
C CYS A 17 2.88 -13.12 -54.70
N GLY A 18 1.94 -13.07 -53.75
CA GLY A 18 0.62 -13.66 -53.88
C GLY A 18 -0.23 -12.99 -54.96
N GLU A 19 -1.22 -13.71 -55.47
CA GLU A 19 -2.13 -13.20 -56.50
C GLU A 19 -3.06 -12.10 -55.95
N ASN A 20 -3.24 -12.02 -54.63
CA ASN A 20 -4.04 -11.01 -53.93
C ASN A 20 -3.54 -10.77 -52.51
N ASP A 21 -4.06 -9.72 -51.86
CA ASP A 21 -3.64 -9.28 -50.52
C ASP A 21 -3.84 -10.36 -49.45
N ALA A 22 -4.90 -11.16 -49.56
CA ALA A 22 -5.16 -12.25 -48.62
C ALA A 22 -4.11 -13.38 -48.73
N GLU A 23 -3.60 -13.65 -49.93
CA GLU A 23 -2.50 -14.59 -50.15
C GLU A 23 -1.17 -14.03 -49.61
N ASP A 24 -0.91 -12.72 -49.78
CA ASP A 24 0.26 -12.05 -49.19
C ASP A 24 0.23 -12.10 -47.65
N LEU A 25 -0.93 -11.85 -47.04
CA LEU A 25 -1.11 -11.97 -45.60
C LEU A 25 -0.93 -13.41 -45.09
N LEU A 26 -1.32 -14.41 -45.88
CA LEU A 26 -1.08 -15.81 -45.56
C LEU A 26 0.42 -16.14 -45.60
N VAL A 27 1.16 -15.62 -46.59
CA VAL A 27 2.61 -15.77 -46.69
C VAL A 27 3.30 -15.16 -45.46
N LEU A 28 2.95 -13.92 -45.10
CA LEU A 28 3.52 -13.23 -43.93
C LEU A 28 3.19 -13.97 -42.63
N PHE A 29 1.97 -14.48 -42.50
CA PHE A 29 1.55 -15.26 -41.34
C PHE A 29 2.39 -16.54 -41.17
N LEU A 30 2.57 -17.32 -42.25
CA LEU A 30 3.38 -18.54 -42.20
C LEU A 30 4.87 -18.26 -41.97
N ARG A 31 5.39 -17.16 -42.51
CA ARG A 31 6.76 -16.69 -42.21
C ARG A 31 6.90 -16.37 -40.73
N GLY A 32 5.96 -15.65 -40.13
CA GLY A 32 5.97 -15.35 -38.70
C GLY A 32 5.99 -16.59 -37.81
N LEU A 33 5.19 -17.62 -38.14
CA LEU A 33 5.20 -18.89 -37.41
C LEU A 33 6.55 -19.62 -37.53
N ARG A 34 7.13 -19.66 -38.73
CA ARG A 34 8.44 -20.26 -38.96
C ARG A 34 9.55 -19.53 -38.21
N ASP A 35 9.54 -18.19 -38.26
CA ASP A 35 10.59 -17.37 -37.67
C ASP A 35 10.52 -17.47 -36.14
N ALA A 36 9.31 -17.52 -35.55
CA ALA A 36 9.10 -17.81 -34.13
C ALA A 36 9.59 -19.23 -33.73
N ALA A 37 9.49 -20.20 -34.64
CA ALA A 37 10.02 -21.56 -34.44
C ALA A 37 11.54 -21.65 -34.70
N GLY A 38 12.18 -20.60 -35.21
CA GLY A 38 13.61 -20.59 -35.55
C GLY A 38 13.99 -21.53 -36.71
N LEU A 39 13.04 -21.89 -37.57
CA LEU A 39 13.26 -22.88 -38.63
C LEU A 39 13.61 -22.21 -39.98
N SER A 40 14.59 -22.74 -40.70
CA SER A 40 14.82 -22.34 -42.09
C SER A 40 13.88 -23.10 -43.04
N VAL A 41 13.75 -22.63 -44.29
CA VAL A 41 12.94 -23.34 -45.30
C VAL A 41 13.53 -24.73 -45.61
N GLU A 42 14.86 -24.86 -45.54
CA GLU A 42 15.57 -26.12 -45.71
C GLU A 42 15.27 -27.09 -44.57
N LEU A 43 15.23 -26.60 -43.32
CA LEU A 43 14.87 -27.42 -42.16
C LEU A 43 13.41 -27.85 -42.20
N ILE A 44 12.51 -26.96 -42.60
CA ILE A 44 11.11 -27.29 -42.86
C ILE A 44 11.01 -28.37 -43.94
N HIS A 45 11.74 -28.24 -45.04
CA HIS A 45 11.72 -29.23 -46.12
C HIS A 45 12.12 -30.61 -45.61
N LEU A 46 13.16 -30.70 -44.77
CA LEU A 46 13.58 -31.98 -44.18
C LEU A 46 12.49 -32.60 -43.30
N GLN A 47 11.74 -31.78 -42.55
CA GLN A 47 10.71 -32.23 -41.62
C GLN A 47 9.35 -32.51 -42.28
N LEU A 48 9.16 -32.12 -43.55
CA LEU A 48 7.93 -32.45 -44.28
C LEU A 48 7.83 -33.97 -44.55
N PRO A 49 6.65 -34.58 -44.34
CA PRO A 49 6.40 -35.97 -44.69
C PRO A 49 6.49 -36.18 -46.21
N ASP A 50 6.72 -37.44 -46.64
CA ASP A 50 6.80 -37.81 -48.06
C ASP A 50 5.50 -37.51 -48.82
N MET A 51 4.37 -37.51 -48.11
CA MET A 51 3.06 -37.11 -48.61
C MET A 51 2.53 -35.93 -47.78
N VAL A 52 2.23 -34.81 -48.45
CA VAL A 52 1.71 -33.59 -47.84
C VAL A 52 0.26 -33.39 -48.30
N GLY A 53 -0.69 -33.85 -47.47
CA GLY A 53 -2.07 -34.03 -47.90
C GLY A 53 -2.17 -35.10 -48.99
N ASN A 54 -2.80 -34.79 -50.12
CA ASN A 54 -2.96 -35.72 -51.25
C ASN A 54 -1.88 -35.58 -52.33
N LYS A 55 -0.82 -34.80 -52.07
CA LYS A 55 0.26 -34.53 -53.04
C LYS A 55 1.60 -35.02 -52.49
N PRO A 56 2.53 -35.47 -53.35
CA PRO A 56 3.88 -35.81 -52.92
C PRO A 56 4.60 -34.56 -52.39
N LYS A 57 5.57 -34.79 -51.51
CA LYS A 57 6.45 -33.75 -50.95
C LYS A 57 7.01 -32.86 -52.05
N PRO A 58 6.84 -31.52 -51.96
CA PRO A 58 7.33 -30.62 -52.99
C PRO A 58 8.86 -30.62 -53.03
N ALA A 59 9.44 -30.46 -54.22
CA ALA A 59 10.88 -30.19 -54.35
C ALA A 59 11.28 -28.89 -53.62
N PRO A 60 12.53 -28.74 -53.15
CA PRO A 60 12.97 -27.56 -52.41
C PRO A 60 12.74 -26.23 -53.15
N SER A 61 12.96 -26.21 -54.47
CA SER A 61 12.71 -25.04 -55.31
C SER A 61 11.22 -24.66 -55.38
N THR A 62 10.35 -25.68 -55.47
CA THR A 62 8.90 -25.51 -55.44
C THR A 62 8.42 -25.01 -54.10
N LEU A 63 8.95 -25.55 -52.99
CA LEU A 63 8.63 -25.08 -51.64
C LEU A 63 8.99 -23.60 -51.46
N HIS A 64 10.19 -23.19 -51.87
CA HIS A 64 10.64 -21.80 -51.84
C HIS A 64 9.77 -20.86 -52.70
N ARG A 65 9.23 -21.35 -53.82
CA ARG A 65 8.32 -20.59 -54.69
C ARG A 65 6.94 -20.43 -54.07
N VAL A 66 6.38 -21.52 -53.53
CA VAL A 66 5.06 -21.53 -52.88
C VAL A 66 5.07 -20.69 -51.58
N LEU A 67 6.13 -20.78 -50.77
CA LEU A 67 6.30 -19.94 -49.56
C LEU A 67 6.61 -18.46 -49.86
N ARG A 68 6.81 -18.10 -51.14
CA ARG A 68 6.84 -16.71 -51.58
C ARG A 68 5.47 -16.17 -51.97
N GLY A 69 4.46 -17.03 -52.12
CA GLY A 69 3.09 -16.65 -52.45
C GLY A 69 2.59 -17.19 -53.78
N VAL A 70 3.44 -17.84 -54.58
CA VAL A 70 3.04 -18.36 -55.89
C VAL A 70 2.08 -19.55 -55.73
N GLY A 71 0.78 -19.30 -55.90
CA GLY A 71 -0.27 -20.30 -55.86
C GLY A 71 -0.45 -20.97 -54.50
N LEU A 72 -0.01 -20.33 -53.40
CA LEU A 72 -0.09 -20.86 -52.04
C LEU A 72 -1.51 -21.25 -51.64
N LYS A 73 -2.52 -20.52 -52.12
CA LYS A 73 -3.94 -20.83 -51.90
C LYS A 73 -4.37 -22.22 -52.39
N ASN A 74 -3.61 -22.82 -53.31
CA ASN A 74 -3.84 -24.17 -53.86
C ASN A 74 -3.13 -25.29 -53.08
N HIS A 75 -2.42 -24.95 -52.00
CA HIS A 75 -1.58 -25.86 -51.24
C HIS A 75 -2.03 -26.00 -49.77
N GLN A 76 -3.33 -26.23 -49.53
CA GLN A 76 -3.90 -26.32 -48.18
C GLN A 76 -3.24 -27.39 -47.30
N GLY A 77 -2.90 -28.56 -47.87
CA GLY A 77 -2.21 -29.63 -47.15
C GLY A 77 -0.80 -29.22 -46.69
N LEU A 78 -0.11 -28.40 -47.48
CA LEU A 78 1.21 -27.86 -47.14
C LEU A 78 1.11 -26.81 -46.04
N VAL A 79 0.13 -25.90 -46.13
CA VAL A 79 -0.15 -24.91 -45.07
C VAL A 79 -0.42 -25.60 -43.74
N LYS A 80 -1.18 -26.70 -43.76
CA LYS A 80 -1.44 -27.50 -42.56
C LYS A 80 -0.15 -28.12 -42.00
N ALA A 81 0.61 -28.84 -42.82
CA ALA A 81 1.85 -29.47 -42.40
C ALA A 81 2.89 -28.46 -41.87
N LEU A 82 2.96 -27.26 -42.44
CA LEU A 82 3.83 -26.19 -41.96
C LEU A 82 3.46 -25.72 -40.55
N ILE A 83 2.17 -25.58 -40.25
CA ILE A 83 1.70 -25.17 -38.92
C ILE A 83 2.00 -26.27 -37.89
N GLU A 84 1.77 -27.54 -38.25
CA GLU A 84 2.08 -28.69 -37.39
C GLU A 84 3.59 -28.80 -37.09
N ILE A 85 4.44 -28.43 -38.05
CA ILE A 85 5.90 -28.38 -37.87
C ILE A 85 6.34 -27.19 -37.03
N CYS A 86 5.75 -26.00 -37.23
CA CYS A 86 6.21 -24.77 -36.59
C CYS A 86 5.60 -24.51 -35.20
N VAL A 87 4.49 -25.16 -34.84
CA VAL A 87 3.77 -24.87 -33.59
C VAL A 87 3.66 -26.13 -32.75
N ALA A 88 4.46 -26.21 -31.68
CA ALA A 88 4.53 -27.37 -30.81
C ALA A 88 3.30 -27.55 -29.90
N ASP A 89 2.68 -26.45 -29.47
CA ASP A 89 1.48 -26.49 -28.61
C ASP A 89 0.22 -26.80 -29.44
N PRO A 90 -0.50 -27.91 -29.16
CA PRO A 90 -1.73 -28.28 -29.87
C PRO A 90 -2.84 -27.21 -29.82
N VAL A 91 -2.93 -26.42 -28.75
CA VAL A 91 -3.97 -25.39 -28.59
C VAL A 91 -3.68 -24.20 -29.50
N GLU A 92 -2.41 -23.76 -29.55
CA GLU A 92 -1.95 -22.70 -30.44
C GLU A 92 -1.95 -23.15 -31.90
N ALA A 93 -1.59 -24.40 -32.19
CA ALA A 93 -1.69 -24.98 -33.53
C ALA A 93 -3.15 -24.95 -34.03
N ALA A 94 -4.13 -25.28 -33.18
CA ALA A 94 -5.55 -25.19 -33.52
C ALA A 94 -6.00 -23.75 -33.82
N LYS A 95 -5.51 -22.74 -33.09
CA LYS A 95 -5.76 -21.32 -33.38
C LYS A 95 -5.13 -20.90 -34.71
N ALA A 96 -3.87 -21.29 -34.94
CA ALA A 96 -3.14 -21.00 -36.17
C ALA A 96 -3.84 -21.62 -37.39
N HIS A 97 -4.33 -22.86 -37.29
CA HIS A 97 -5.12 -23.50 -38.33
C HIS A 97 -6.42 -22.75 -38.65
N ARG A 98 -7.16 -22.28 -37.65
CA ARG A 98 -8.39 -21.48 -37.87
C ARG A 98 -8.07 -20.19 -38.63
N ARG A 99 -7.00 -19.50 -38.24
CA ARG A 99 -6.55 -18.26 -38.90
C ARG A 99 -6.09 -18.51 -40.34
N ALA A 100 -5.28 -19.53 -40.58
CA ALA A 100 -4.83 -19.90 -41.92
C ALA A 100 -6.00 -20.27 -42.83
N ARG A 101 -7.00 -21.01 -42.31
CA ARG A 101 -8.21 -21.36 -43.07
C ARG A 101 -9.02 -20.12 -43.46
N ALA A 102 -9.14 -19.14 -42.56
CA ALA A 102 -9.83 -17.88 -42.87
C ALA A 102 -9.10 -17.07 -43.96
N LEU A 103 -7.77 -17.03 -43.93
CA LEU A 103 -6.97 -16.35 -44.95
C LEU A 103 -7.02 -17.08 -46.30
N LEU A 104 -6.95 -18.41 -46.30
CA LEU A 104 -7.13 -19.23 -47.51
C LEU A 104 -8.50 -18.99 -48.15
N LYS A 105 -9.57 -18.95 -47.36
CA LYS A 105 -10.92 -18.65 -47.84
C LYS A 105 -10.97 -17.28 -48.52
N LYS A 106 -10.45 -16.24 -47.87
CA LYS A 106 -10.37 -14.89 -48.45
C LYS A 106 -9.52 -14.83 -49.72
N ALA A 107 -8.42 -15.57 -49.78
CA ALA A 107 -7.54 -15.63 -50.95
C ALA A 107 -8.20 -16.32 -52.16
N TRP A 108 -9.17 -17.21 -51.94
CA TRP A 108 -9.99 -17.80 -52.99
C TRP A 108 -11.13 -16.88 -53.45
N GLU A 109 -11.65 -16.05 -52.54
CA GLU A 109 -12.76 -15.13 -52.82
C GLU A 109 -12.32 -13.83 -53.51
N GLN A 110 -11.05 -13.42 -53.36
CA GLN A 110 -10.52 -12.21 -53.97
C GLN A 110 -10.04 -12.44 -55.41
N PRO A 111 -10.42 -11.59 -56.38
CA PRO A 111 -9.89 -11.66 -57.74
C PRO A 111 -8.37 -11.44 -57.75
N GLY A 112 -7.66 -12.07 -58.68
CA GLY A 112 -6.23 -11.86 -58.87
C GLY A 112 -5.94 -10.44 -59.34
N ARG A 113 -4.82 -9.86 -58.93
CA ARG A 113 -4.36 -8.54 -59.41
C ARG A 113 -4.25 -8.56 -60.94
N ALA A 114 -4.93 -7.64 -61.63
CA ALA A 114 -4.83 -7.51 -63.08
C ALA A 114 -3.41 -7.08 -63.45
N GLU A 115 -2.81 -7.68 -64.49
CA GLU A 115 -1.55 -7.20 -65.06
C GLU A 115 -1.79 -5.80 -65.64
N SER A 116 -1.32 -4.76 -64.95
CA SER A 116 -1.39 -3.40 -65.43
C SER A 116 -0.29 -3.17 -66.45
N ASP A 117 -0.72 -3.02 -67.70
CA ASP A 117 0.03 -2.46 -68.81
C ASP A 117 0.55 -1.07 -68.47
N GLN A 118 1.67 -0.70 -69.09
CA GLN A 118 2.46 0.49 -68.81
C GLN A 118 1.63 1.78 -68.93
N GLY A 119 1.64 2.61 -67.89
CA GLY A 119 1.04 3.95 -67.89
C GLY A 119 1.84 4.91 -67.03
N GLN A 120 2.68 5.71 -67.68
CA GLN A 120 3.43 6.84 -67.08
C GLN A 120 2.47 7.96 -66.66
N GLY A 121 2.54 8.36 -65.38
CA GLY A 121 1.89 9.56 -64.84
C GLY A 121 1.47 9.39 -63.38
N ASP A 122 2.04 10.19 -62.48
CA ASP A 122 1.75 10.29 -61.03
C ASP A 122 2.37 9.24 -60.06
N ASP A 123 3.41 8.52 -60.48
CA ASP A 123 4.00 7.42 -59.70
C ASP A 123 4.96 7.87 -58.57
N GLU A 124 5.53 9.08 -58.64
CA GLU A 124 6.56 9.52 -57.67
C GLU A 124 5.97 9.87 -56.28
N ASP A 125 4.81 10.50 -56.23
CA ASP A 125 4.22 10.97 -54.97
C ASP A 125 3.49 9.84 -54.21
N CYS A 126 2.85 8.91 -54.93
CA CYS A 126 2.29 7.69 -54.36
C CYS A 126 3.38 6.73 -53.87
N THR A 127 4.48 6.56 -54.61
CA THR A 127 5.62 5.73 -54.18
C THR A 127 6.32 6.33 -52.96
N ALA A 128 6.46 7.65 -52.89
CA ALA A 128 7.01 8.35 -51.73
C ALA A 128 6.12 8.22 -50.48
N HIS A 129 4.79 8.30 -50.64
CA HIS A 129 3.85 8.10 -49.54
C HIS A 129 3.82 6.65 -49.07
N LEU A 130 3.87 5.67 -49.97
CA LEU A 130 3.99 4.25 -49.63
C LEU A 130 5.30 3.96 -48.89
N ALA A 131 6.43 4.52 -49.34
CA ALA A 131 7.71 4.38 -48.67
C ALA A 131 7.70 4.96 -47.24
N LYS A 132 7.07 6.12 -47.03
CA LYS A 132 6.86 6.70 -45.68
C LYS A 132 5.98 5.82 -44.82
N LEU A 133 4.89 5.27 -45.37
CA LEU A 133 3.98 4.40 -44.64
C LEU A 133 4.67 3.10 -44.20
N VAL A 134 5.46 2.49 -45.09
CA VAL A 134 6.28 1.30 -44.78
C VAL A 134 7.33 1.61 -43.72
N HIS A 135 7.97 2.79 -43.78
CA HIS A 135 8.93 3.22 -42.77
C HIS A 135 8.29 3.39 -41.38
N VAL A 136 7.14 4.07 -41.31
CA VAL A 136 6.39 4.26 -40.05
C VAL A 136 5.89 2.92 -39.52
N HIS A 137 5.45 2.01 -40.39
CA HIS A 137 5.05 0.66 -39.98
C HIS A 137 6.24 -0.15 -39.44
N GLY A 138 7.43 -0.02 -40.03
CA GLY A 138 8.67 -0.59 -39.52
C GLY A 138 9.01 -0.06 -38.12
N GLN A 139 8.96 1.26 -37.92
CA GLN A 139 9.16 1.88 -36.61
C GLN A 139 8.13 1.42 -35.57
N LEU A 140 6.87 1.22 -35.98
CA LEU A 140 5.83 0.70 -35.10
C LEU A 140 6.10 -0.76 -34.68
N LEU A 141 6.56 -1.59 -35.60
CA LEU A 141 6.94 -2.98 -35.31
C LEU A 141 8.16 -3.04 -34.38
N ASP A 142 9.18 -2.20 -34.61
CA ASP A 142 10.37 -2.12 -33.78
C ASP A 142 10.04 -1.65 -32.35
N THR A 143 9.18 -0.62 -32.23
CA THR A 143 8.71 -0.14 -30.92
C THR A 143 7.85 -1.17 -30.21
N GLN A 144 7.02 -1.92 -30.94
CA GLN A 144 6.22 -3.01 -30.37
C GLN A 144 7.11 -4.16 -29.87
N ALA A 145 8.18 -4.50 -30.59
CA ALA A 145 9.17 -5.48 -30.15
C ALA A 145 9.94 -4.99 -28.92
N ALA A 146 10.38 -3.74 -28.90
CA ALA A 146 11.07 -3.13 -27.76
C ALA A 146 10.17 -3.09 -26.50
N LEU A 147 8.88 -2.78 -26.68
CA LEU A 147 7.90 -2.81 -25.58
C LEU A 147 7.70 -4.23 -25.03
N GLY A 148 7.66 -5.24 -25.91
CA GLY A 148 7.58 -6.64 -25.49
C GLY A 148 8.77 -7.07 -24.62
N LEU A 149 10.00 -6.71 -25.04
CA LEU A 149 11.21 -6.98 -24.27
C LEU A 149 11.22 -6.23 -22.92
N ALA A 150 10.76 -4.97 -22.90
CA ALA A 150 10.67 -4.18 -21.68
C ALA A 150 9.65 -4.74 -20.68
N LEU A 151 8.50 -5.24 -21.17
CA LEU A 151 7.50 -5.91 -20.34
C LEU A 151 8.04 -7.22 -19.75
N GLN A 152 8.75 -8.01 -20.54
CA GLN A 152 9.37 -9.24 -20.05
C GLN A 152 10.46 -8.97 -18.99
N ALA A 153 11.29 -7.94 -19.20
CA ALA A 153 12.28 -7.52 -18.21
C ALA A 153 11.62 -7.00 -16.91
N LYS A 154 10.48 -6.32 -17.01
CA LYS A 154 9.70 -5.88 -15.86
C LYS A 154 9.14 -7.07 -15.07
N GLU A 155 8.57 -8.06 -15.75
CA GLU A 155 8.04 -9.28 -15.09
C GLU A 155 9.15 -10.04 -14.36
N GLN A 156 10.33 -10.15 -14.96
CA GLN A 156 11.51 -10.75 -14.30
C GLN A 156 11.93 -9.98 -13.06
N ALA A 157 12.00 -8.65 -13.14
CA ALA A 157 12.35 -7.81 -12.00
C ALA A 157 11.30 -7.86 -10.87
N GLU A 158 10.01 -7.97 -11.20
CA GLU A 158 8.94 -8.15 -10.22
C GLU A 158 9.04 -9.53 -9.53
N ALA A 159 9.30 -10.60 -10.28
CA ALA A 159 9.52 -11.94 -9.72
C ALA A 159 10.75 -11.99 -8.80
N GLU A 160 11.85 -11.31 -9.16
CA GLU A 160 13.02 -11.17 -8.29
C GLU A 160 12.71 -10.39 -7.01
N LEU A 161 11.90 -9.33 -7.10
CA LEU A 161 11.51 -8.53 -5.94
C LEU A 161 10.63 -9.35 -4.98
N ASP A 162 9.67 -10.10 -5.53
CA ASP A 162 8.80 -10.98 -4.75
C ASP A 162 9.61 -12.09 -4.05
N ALA A 163 10.57 -12.70 -4.75
CA ALA A 163 11.47 -13.69 -4.16
C ALA A 163 12.30 -13.10 -3.00
N ARG A 164 12.85 -11.88 -3.17
CA ARG A 164 13.58 -11.18 -2.09
C ARG A 164 12.66 -10.78 -0.93
N SER A 165 11.41 -10.43 -1.18
CA SER A 165 10.43 -10.11 -0.14
C SER A 165 10.10 -11.34 0.70
N SER A 166 9.79 -12.47 0.06
CA SER A 166 9.52 -13.74 0.74
C SER A 166 10.71 -14.20 1.58
N SER A 167 11.93 -14.09 1.05
CA SER A 167 13.16 -14.42 1.80
C SER A 167 13.34 -13.53 3.04
N ARG A 168 13.06 -12.23 2.95
CA ARG A 168 13.10 -11.32 4.12
C ARG A 168 12.02 -11.63 5.14
N GLU A 169 10.83 -12.04 4.71
CA GLU A 169 9.76 -12.45 5.61
C GLU A 169 10.12 -13.71 6.38
N GLU A 170 10.79 -14.68 5.73
CA GLU A 170 11.33 -15.87 6.38
C GLU A 170 12.43 -15.53 7.40
N GLU A 171 13.38 -14.64 7.05
CA GLU A 171 14.40 -14.15 7.99
C GLU A 171 13.77 -13.44 9.19
N LEU A 172 12.76 -12.60 8.97
CA LEU A 172 12.05 -11.90 10.04
C LEU A 172 11.29 -12.88 10.94
N ALA A 173 10.67 -13.91 10.36
CA ALA A 173 9.98 -14.96 11.11
C ALA A 173 10.97 -15.75 11.98
N GLU A 174 12.15 -16.06 11.45
CA GLU A 174 13.21 -16.74 12.20
C GLU A 174 13.75 -15.89 13.34
N LEU A 175 14.03 -14.60 13.09
CA LEU A 175 14.45 -13.67 14.14
C LEU A 175 13.40 -13.52 15.25
N ARG A 176 12.10 -13.51 14.90
CA ARG A 176 11.00 -13.50 15.88
C ARG A 176 10.97 -14.77 16.73
N ARG A 177 11.16 -15.95 16.12
CA ARG A 177 11.26 -17.23 16.85
C ARG A 177 12.43 -17.22 17.84
N ARG A 178 13.60 -16.75 17.41
CA ARG A 178 14.78 -16.63 18.29
C ARG A 178 14.56 -15.64 19.42
N LEU A 179 13.96 -14.49 19.13
CA LEU A 179 13.62 -13.50 20.15
C LEU A 179 12.67 -14.09 21.20
N LEU A 180 11.63 -14.80 20.76
CA LEU A 180 10.69 -15.51 21.64
C LEU A 180 11.39 -16.53 22.55
N ALA A 181 12.31 -17.33 22.00
CA ALA A 181 13.10 -18.28 22.76
C ALA A 181 13.96 -17.60 23.84
N VAL A 182 14.71 -16.56 23.47
CA VAL A 182 15.55 -15.78 24.41
C VAL A 182 14.71 -15.11 25.49
N THR A 183 13.53 -14.56 25.14
CA THR A 183 12.62 -14.01 26.16
C THR A 183 12.08 -15.09 27.09
N GLY A 184 11.80 -16.30 26.60
CA GLY A 184 11.37 -17.42 27.44
C GLY A 184 12.46 -17.87 28.42
N GLU A 185 13.71 -17.97 27.97
CA GLU A 185 14.86 -18.26 28.83
C GLU A 185 15.06 -17.20 29.91
N ARG A 186 14.96 -15.92 29.55
CA ARG A 186 15.02 -14.81 30.50
C ARG A 186 13.90 -14.90 31.54
N ASP A 187 12.66 -15.16 31.11
CA ASP A 187 11.51 -15.22 32.01
C ASP A 187 11.61 -16.42 32.97
N ALA A 188 12.14 -17.55 32.50
CA ALA A 188 12.47 -18.70 33.35
C ALA A 188 13.56 -18.35 34.38
N ALA A 189 14.60 -17.63 33.98
CA ALA A 189 15.65 -17.17 34.90
C ALA A 189 15.10 -16.19 35.96
N LEU A 190 14.23 -15.26 35.57
CA LEU A 190 13.57 -14.35 36.50
C LEU A 190 12.70 -15.10 37.52
N LYS A 191 11.95 -16.11 37.07
CA LYS A 191 11.16 -16.96 37.98
C LYS A 191 12.05 -17.72 38.96
N TYR A 192 13.18 -18.26 38.49
CA TYR A 192 14.16 -18.93 39.35
C TYR A 192 14.73 -17.97 40.41
N VAL A 193 15.10 -16.75 40.03
CA VAL A 193 15.57 -15.72 40.98
C VAL A 193 14.50 -15.39 42.02
N GLN A 194 13.23 -15.27 41.62
CA GLN A 194 12.13 -15.06 42.55
C GLN A 194 11.96 -16.20 43.55
N GLU A 195 12.06 -17.46 43.09
CA GLU A 195 11.99 -18.63 43.96
C GLU A 195 13.15 -18.66 44.97
N VAL A 196 14.36 -18.31 44.54
CA VAL A 196 15.53 -18.19 45.42
C VAL A 196 15.32 -17.08 46.47
N MET A 197 14.85 -15.90 46.04
CA MET A 197 14.58 -14.79 46.97
C MET A 197 13.51 -15.16 48.02
N GLN A 198 12.46 -15.87 47.60
CA GLN A 198 11.42 -16.34 48.52
C GLN A 198 12.01 -17.31 49.55
N ARG A 199 12.88 -18.23 49.11
CA ARG A 199 13.57 -19.18 49.98
C ARG A 199 14.47 -18.48 51.00
N ILE A 200 15.20 -17.43 50.58
CA ILE A 200 16.02 -16.60 51.48
C ILE A 200 15.13 -15.93 52.52
N ALA A 201 14.03 -15.30 52.11
CA ALA A 201 13.10 -14.65 53.02
C ALA A 201 12.39 -15.62 54.00
N ASP A 202 12.17 -16.87 53.59
CA ASP A 202 11.65 -17.93 54.47
C ASP A 202 12.72 -18.36 55.50
N LEU A 203 13.98 -18.52 55.07
CA LEU A 203 15.11 -18.86 55.94
C LEU A 203 15.43 -17.75 56.96
N GLU A 204 15.40 -16.48 56.53
CA GLU A 204 15.57 -15.32 57.40
C GLU A 204 14.49 -15.28 58.50
N ARG A 205 13.23 -15.57 58.13
CA ARG A 205 12.12 -15.70 59.09
C ARG A 205 12.36 -16.83 60.09
N MET A 206 12.86 -17.99 59.63
CA MET A 206 13.21 -19.10 60.52
C MET A 206 14.35 -18.74 61.47
N LEU A 207 15.38 -18.02 61.00
CA LEU A 207 16.48 -17.56 61.84
C LEU A 207 16.00 -16.59 62.93
N THR A 208 15.07 -15.69 62.61
CA THR A 208 14.48 -14.77 63.60
C THR A 208 13.59 -15.45 64.64
N THR A 209 13.10 -16.67 64.38
CA THR A 209 12.32 -17.46 65.37
C THR A 209 13.19 -18.26 66.34
N VAL A 210 14.50 -18.36 66.11
CA VAL A 210 15.45 -19.00 67.04
C VAL A 210 16.17 -17.90 67.83
N GLY A 211 15.49 -17.36 68.85
CA GLY A 211 16.10 -16.51 69.87
C GLY A 211 16.72 -17.34 71.02
N PRO A 212 17.73 -16.81 71.74
CA PRO A 212 18.54 -17.56 72.70
C PRO A 212 17.77 -17.90 74.00
N GLU A 213 18.19 -18.99 74.66
CA GLU A 213 17.64 -19.48 75.94
C GLU A 213 17.66 -18.44 77.08
N PRO A 214 16.78 -18.58 78.09
CA PRO A 214 16.56 -17.54 79.09
C PRO A 214 17.53 -17.68 80.27
N THR A 215 18.23 -16.60 80.61
CA THR A 215 18.80 -16.41 81.96
C THR A 215 18.11 -15.27 82.69
N SER A 216 17.75 -15.58 83.93
CA SER A 216 17.01 -14.78 84.89
C SER A 216 17.60 -13.40 85.19
N GLY A 217 16.72 -12.42 85.44
CA GLY A 217 16.95 -11.46 86.52
C GLY A 217 16.55 -10.01 86.30
N ARG A 218 15.55 -9.60 87.09
CA ARG A 218 15.27 -8.25 87.64
C ARG A 218 14.43 -7.23 86.85
N LYS A 219 13.55 -6.62 87.66
CA LYS A 219 12.46 -5.67 87.39
C LYS A 219 12.94 -4.25 87.12
N ALA A 220 12.25 -3.56 86.21
CA ALA A 220 11.69 -2.20 86.38
C ALA A 220 10.74 -1.89 85.20
N GLY A 221 9.53 -1.36 85.48
CA GLY A 221 8.64 -0.77 84.45
C GLY A 221 8.71 0.76 84.49
N PRO A 222 7.69 1.49 83.97
CA PRO A 222 6.93 1.30 82.73
C PRO A 222 7.13 2.50 81.78
N GLY A 223 7.11 2.31 80.47
CA GLY A 223 7.31 3.45 79.56
C GLY A 223 7.08 3.11 78.09
N GLN A 224 5.84 3.36 77.67
CA GLN A 224 5.42 3.76 76.32
C GLN A 224 5.76 2.79 75.17
N GLY A 225 4.69 2.13 74.71
CA GLY A 225 4.66 1.40 73.46
C GLY A 225 5.17 2.26 72.33
N THR A 226 6.25 1.80 71.70
CA THR A 226 6.73 2.35 70.44
C THR A 226 6.13 1.49 69.34
N GLU A 227 5.26 2.14 68.58
CA GLU A 227 4.61 1.65 67.38
C GLU A 227 5.61 0.92 66.47
N LEU A 228 5.14 -0.20 65.92
CA LEU A 228 5.70 -0.77 64.72
C LEU A 228 5.78 0.34 63.67
N ILE A 229 6.98 0.68 63.24
CA ILE A 229 7.21 1.57 62.10
C ILE A 229 6.73 0.84 60.84
N SER A 230 5.42 0.90 60.59
CA SER A 230 4.81 0.73 59.27
C SER A 230 4.77 2.11 58.62
N GLY A 231 5.94 2.58 58.19
CA GLY A 231 6.13 3.90 57.62
C GLY A 231 6.84 3.82 56.28
N VAL A 232 6.33 3.03 55.32
CA VAL A 232 6.63 3.32 53.92
C VAL A 232 5.80 4.54 53.56
N ALA A 233 6.48 5.68 53.44
CA ALA A 233 5.90 6.99 53.23
C ALA A 233 4.76 7.00 52.18
N HIS A 234 3.53 7.31 52.61
CA HIS A 234 2.42 7.79 51.77
C HIS A 234 2.70 9.23 51.24
N GLY A 235 3.95 9.54 50.90
CA GLY A 235 4.43 10.91 50.67
C GLY A 235 4.36 11.42 49.24
N ALA A 236 3.97 10.58 48.27
CA ALA A 236 3.84 10.99 46.89
C ALA A 236 2.40 10.78 46.42
N ASP A 237 1.75 11.86 45.98
CA ASP A 237 0.47 11.79 45.30
C ASP A 237 0.63 10.92 44.03
N GLU A 238 0.09 9.69 44.06
CA GLU A 238 0.23 8.74 42.94
C GLU A 238 -0.32 9.31 41.63
N VAL A 239 -1.33 10.19 41.68
CA VAL A 239 -1.87 10.86 40.48
C VAL A 239 -0.78 11.70 39.83
N ARG A 240 -0.08 12.52 40.63
CA ARG A 240 1.04 13.34 40.19
C ARG A 240 2.20 12.50 39.66
N VAL A 241 2.54 11.41 40.33
CA VAL A 241 3.62 10.49 39.90
C VAL A 241 3.30 9.88 38.52
N VAL A 242 2.10 9.34 38.33
CA VAL A 242 1.67 8.78 37.05
C VAL A 242 1.62 9.86 35.96
N ARG A 243 1.14 11.06 36.29
CA ARG A 243 1.11 12.20 35.38
C ARG A 243 2.50 12.59 34.91
N GLU A 244 3.45 12.77 35.82
CA GLU A 244 4.82 13.16 35.52
C GLU A 244 5.52 12.11 34.66
N GLU A 245 5.34 10.82 34.96
CA GLU A 245 5.88 9.71 34.16
C GLU A 245 5.32 9.73 32.72
N LEU A 246 4.00 9.83 32.56
CA LEU A 246 3.36 9.89 31.25
C LEU A 246 3.79 11.12 30.44
N LEU A 247 3.91 12.28 31.10
CA LEU A 247 4.41 13.50 30.46
C LEU A 247 5.88 13.36 30.05
N GLY A 248 6.71 12.71 30.85
CA GLY A 248 8.11 12.41 30.51
C GLY A 248 8.24 11.48 29.31
N LEU A 249 7.36 10.48 29.20
CA LEU A 249 7.36 9.51 28.10
C LEU A 249 6.83 10.07 26.78
N ASP A 250 5.90 11.02 26.81
CA ASP A 250 5.40 11.72 25.62
C ASP A 250 5.12 13.21 25.88
N PRO A 251 6.18 14.04 25.97
CA PRO A 251 6.04 15.46 26.26
C PRO A 251 5.22 16.23 25.22
N SER A 252 5.20 15.74 23.99
CA SER A 252 4.53 16.39 22.85
C SER A 252 3.14 15.84 22.54
N GLY A 253 2.76 14.71 23.14
CA GLY A 253 1.52 14.00 22.81
C GLY A 253 1.56 13.29 21.45
N ARG A 254 2.67 13.30 20.71
CA ARG A 254 2.76 12.73 19.36
C ARG A 254 2.60 11.21 19.36
N ARG A 255 3.16 10.53 20.37
CA ARG A 255 3.06 9.06 20.47
C ARG A 255 1.64 8.66 20.78
N MET A 256 1.00 9.36 21.72
CA MET A 256 -0.40 9.13 22.06
C MET A 256 -1.33 9.46 20.88
N ALA A 257 -1.09 10.56 20.15
CA ALA A 257 -1.84 10.87 18.94
C ALA A 257 -1.69 9.78 17.86
N ALA A 258 -0.50 9.20 17.71
CA ALA A 258 -0.27 8.08 16.79
C ALA A 258 -0.99 6.80 17.25
N VAL A 259 -1.00 6.50 18.55
CA VAL A 259 -1.78 5.39 19.13
C VAL A 259 -3.27 5.57 18.83
N LEU A 260 -3.82 6.75 19.10
CA LEU A 260 -5.23 7.05 18.84
C LEU A 260 -5.58 7.00 17.36
N GLY A 261 -4.72 7.54 16.50
CA GLY A 261 -4.86 7.45 15.04
C GLY A 261 -4.93 6.00 14.57
N GLN A 262 -3.98 5.16 15.00
CA GLN A 262 -3.97 3.73 14.67
C GLN A 262 -5.17 2.98 15.24
N SER A 263 -5.62 3.30 16.46
CA SER A 263 -6.84 2.72 17.03
C SER A 263 -8.05 3.04 16.15
N MET A 264 -8.17 4.28 15.71
CA MET A 264 -9.27 4.74 14.86
C MET A 264 -9.23 4.09 13.47
N GLU A 265 -8.05 3.97 12.86
CA GLU A 265 -7.88 3.29 11.58
C GLU A 265 -8.33 1.84 11.65
N ARG A 266 -7.93 1.10 12.69
CA ARG A 266 -8.35 -0.30 12.90
C ARG A 266 -9.84 -0.44 13.19
N LEU A 267 -10.39 0.51 13.94
CA LEU A 267 -11.79 0.44 14.35
C LEU A 267 -12.75 0.78 13.20
N LEU A 268 -12.42 1.83 12.42
CA LEU A 268 -13.19 2.22 11.25
C LEU A 268 -13.03 1.20 10.13
N ASP A 269 -11.81 0.67 9.96
CA ASP A 269 -11.45 -0.26 8.89
C ASP A 269 -11.89 0.28 7.53
N GLY A 270 -11.44 1.50 7.23
CA GLY A 270 -11.89 2.24 6.06
C GLY A 270 -11.52 1.53 4.75
N GLU A 271 -10.41 0.80 4.72
CA GLU A 271 -9.98 0.05 3.54
C GLU A 271 -11.04 -0.97 3.08
N LEU A 272 -11.62 -1.73 4.01
CA LEU A 272 -12.65 -2.72 3.68
C LEU A 272 -14.05 -2.08 3.62
N THR A 273 -14.36 -1.22 4.59
CA THR A 273 -15.73 -0.74 4.81
C THR A 273 -16.06 0.56 4.08
N GLY A 274 -15.05 1.36 3.73
CA GLY A 274 -15.21 2.74 3.26
C GLY A 274 -15.59 3.74 4.36
N ARG A 275 -15.73 3.30 5.62
CA ARG A 275 -16.09 4.17 6.75
C ARG A 275 -14.95 5.10 7.12
N PHE A 276 -15.31 6.29 7.56
CA PHE A 276 -14.36 7.31 8.03
C PHE A 276 -14.90 8.19 9.16
N ARG A 277 -16.09 7.89 9.68
CA ARG A 277 -16.76 8.64 10.75
C ARG A 277 -17.06 7.74 11.94
N TRP A 278 -16.86 8.28 13.14
CA TRP A 278 -17.15 7.57 14.39
C TRP A 278 -18.64 7.19 14.50
N GLU A 279 -19.52 8.01 13.93
CA GLU A 279 -20.96 7.81 13.92
C GLU A 279 -21.38 6.53 13.18
N GLU A 280 -20.57 6.06 12.21
CA GLU A 280 -20.80 4.85 11.41
C GLU A 280 -20.49 3.56 12.18
N LEU A 281 -19.86 3.66 13.35
CA LEU A 281 -19.57 2.52 14.21
C LEU A 281 -20.79 2.13 15.05
N SER A 282 -21.05 0.83 15.14
CA SER A 282 -22.04 0.24 16.04
C SER A 282 -21.66 0.46 17.52
N LYS A 283 -22.63 0.26 18.42
CA LYS A 283 -22.37 0.36 19.87
C LYS A 283 -21.30 -0.63 20.34
N SER A 284 -21.30 -1.85 19.80
CA SER A 284 -20.32 -2.89 20.13
C SER A 284 -18.92 -2.51 19.65
N GLU A 285 -18.79 -1.97 18.44
CA GLU A 285 -17.50 -1.45 17.94
C GLU A 285 -16.98 -0.30 18.82
N LYS A 286 -17.83 0.67 19.16
CA LYS A 286 -17.45 1.78 20.05
C LYS A 286 -16.96 1.29 21.41
N ALA A 287 -17.55 0.21 21.95
CA ALA A 287 -17.12 -0.39 23.21
C ALA A 287 -15.70 -1.02 23.13
N MET A 288 -15.26 -1.48 21.96
CA MET A 288 -13.92 -2.05 21.76
C MET A 288 -12.82 -0.98 21.68
N ALA A 289 -13.15 0.30 21.52
CA ALA A 289 -12.17 1.37 21.41
C ALA A 289 -11.20 1.41 22.59
N GLY A 290 -11.70 1.20 23.82
CA GLY A 290 -10.86 1.13 25.02
C GLY A 290 -9.81 0.02 24.96
N GLN A 291 -10.19 -1.17 24.52
CA GLN A 291 -9.29 -2.31 24.38
C GLN A 291 -8.23 -2.08 23.30
N LEU A 292 -8.61 -1.51 22.15
CA LEU A 292 -7.67 -1.19 21.06
C LEU A 292 -6.64 -0.14 21.49
N VAL A 293 -7.09 0.93 22.13
CA VAL A 293 -6.19 1.96 22.67
C VAL A 293 -5.26 1.34 23.72
N GLY A 294 -5.80 0.56 24.66
CA GLY A 294 -5.01 -0.07 25.71
C GLY A 294 -3.93 -1.01 25.18
N ASN A 295 -4.28 -1.85 24.21
CA ASN A 295 -3.32 -2.75 23.56
C ASN A 295 -2.21 -2.01 22.82
N LEU A 296 -2.53 -0.91 22.14
CA LEU A 296 -1.54 -0.09 21.45
C LEU A 296 -0.68 0.72 22.42
N MET A 297 -1.26 1.27 23.49
CA MET A 297 -0.50 1.95 24.55
C MET A 297 0.50 0.99 25.20
N ARG A 298 0.07 -0.24 25.53
CA ARG A 298 0.95 -1.29 26.07
C ARG A 298 2.18 -1.51 25.21
N HIS A 299 1.99 -1.65 23.90
CA HIS A 299 3.08 -1.91 22.97
C HIS A 299 3.97 -0.68 22.76
N ASP A 300 3.37 0.49 22.53
CA ASP A 300 4.12 1.71 22.23
C ASP A 300 4.92 2.18 23.43
N PHE A 301 4.28 2.29 24.60
CA PHE A 301 4.90 2.78 25.83
C PHE A 301 5.60 1.71 26.66
N ARG A 302 5.46 0.43 26.29
CA ARG A 302 6.03 -0.72 27.01
C ARG A 302 5.61 -0.76 28.49
N PHE A 303 4.37 -0.38 28.78
CA PHE A 303 3.85 -0.42 30.14
C PHE A 303 3.81 -1.84 30.69
N ASP A 304 4.14 -1.98 31.98
CA ASP A 304 3.98 -3.24 32.70
C ASP A 304 2.49 -3.52 32.87
N THR A 305 2.11 -4.79 32.73
CA THR A 305 0.72 -5.27 32.87
C THR A 305 0.61 -6.31 33.97
N ARG A 306 1.67 -6.49 34.77
CA ARG A 306 1.69 -7.36 35.95
C ARG A 306 1.06 -6.60 37.11
N GLY A 307 -0.26 -6.60 37.13
CA GLY A 307 -1.06 -5.95 38.15
C GLY A 307 -2.53 -6.34 38.03
N PRO A 308 -3.34 -5.92 39.00
CA PRO A 308 -4.79 -6.14 38.98
C PRO A 308 -5.54 -5.25 37.98
N LEU A 309 -4.90 -4.21 37.43
CA LEU A 309 -5.49 -3.25 36.48
C LEU A 309 -4.78 -3.31 35.12
N ASP A 310 -5.15 -2.42 34.20
CA ASP A 310 -4.65 -2.42 32.81
C ASP A 310 -3.14 -2.26 32.71
N PHE A 311 -2.57 -1.35 33.50
CA PHE A 311 -1.14 -1.03 33.50
C PHE A 311 -0.58 -0.80 34.91
N ARG A 312 0.73 -0.88 35.02
CA ARG A 312 1.51 -0.36 36.14
C ARG A 312 2.49 0.69 35.64
N ILE A 313 2.32 1.93 36.09
CA ILE A 313 3.10 3.10 35.66
C ILE A 313 3.81 3.68 36.88
N ALA A 314 5.13 3.79 36.82
CA ALA A 314 5.96 4.22 37.97
C ALA A 314 5.62 3.48 39.28
N GLY A 315 5.32 2.18 39.19
CA GLY A 315 4.95 1.33 40.34
C GLY A 315 3.48 1.42 40.78
N VAL A 316 2.68 2.32 40.21
CA VAL A 316 1.26 2.50 40.53
C VAL A 316 0.38 1.70 39.58
N ASP A 317 -0.54 0.89 40.11
CA ASP A 317 -1.55 0.21 39.30
C ASP A 317 -2.59 1.23 38.82
N VAL A 318 -2.78 1.29 37.50
CA VAL A 318 -3.69 2.24 36.84
C VAL A 318 -4.64 1.55 35.89
N ASP A 319 -5.86 2.07 35.81
CA ASP A 319 -6.92 1.59 34.93
C ASP A 319 -7.14 2.59 33.78
N LEU A 320 -7.16 2.11 32.53
CA LEU A 320 -7.35 2.96 31.36
C LEU A 320 -8.85 3.09 31.07
N LYS A 321 -9.29 4.33 30.83
CA LYS A 321 -10.65 4.61 30.38
C LYS A 321 -10.67 5.55 29.19
N VAL A 322 -11.31 5.09 28.12
CA VAL A 322 -11.48 5.83 26.87
C VAL A 322 -12.96 6.18 26.70
N THR A 323 -13.24 7.41 26.30
CA THR A 323 -14.60 7.84 25.95
C THR A 323 -14.58 8.80 24.76
N SER A 324 -15.62 8.76 23.95
CA SER A 324 -15.95 9.81 22.97
C SER A 324 -17.11 10.68 23.44
N GLY A 325 -17.64 10.41 24.64
CA GLY A 325 -18.77 11.11 25.24
C GLY A 325 -18.32 12.09 26.33
N SER A 326 -19.28 12.61 27.09
CA SER A 326 -19.03 13.64 28.11
C SER A 326 -18.44 13.10 29.43
N THR A 327 -18.34 11.79 29.60
CA THR A 327 -17.88 11.18 30.86
C THR A 327 -17.28 9.79 30.64
N TRP A 328 -16.51 9.36 31.64
CA TRP A 328 -15.93 8.02 31.74
C TRP A 328 -16.75 7.16 32.71
N ILE A 329 -16.87 5.88 32.37
CA ILE A 329 -17.51 4.85 33.20
C ILE A 329 -16.39 4.09 33.91
N ILE A 330 -16.35 4.18 35.23
CA ILE A 330 -15.35 3.54 36.09
C ILE A 330 -15.94 2.23 36.65
N PRO A 331 -15.32 1.07 36.36
CA PRO A 331 -15.78 -0.21 36.86
C PRO A 331 -15.40 -0.41 38.32
N ARG A 332 -16.01 -1.39 38.98
CA ARG A 332 -15.92 -1.58 40.44
C ARG A 332 -14.48 -1.78 40.91
N GLU A 333 -13.71 -2.55 40.15
CA GLU A 333 -12.30 -2.85 40.40
C GLU A 333 -11.37 -1.62 40.34
N ALA A 334 -11.77 -0.56 39.62
CA ALA A 334 -11.01 0.67 39.48
C ALA A 334 -11.43 1.77 40.48
N GLN A 335 -12.49 1.54 41.27
CA GLN A 335 -12.91 2.49 42.30
C GLN A 335 -11.86 2.56 43.42
N GLY A 336 -11.53 3.78 43.86
CA GLY A 336 -10.44 4.08 44.79
C GLY A 336 -9.04 4.06 44.16
N ARG A 337 -8.90 3.64 42.90
CA ARG A 337 -7.63 3.52 42.18
C ARG A 337 -7.36 4.74 41.30
N VAL A 338 -6.15 4.82 40.77
CA VAL A 338 -5.76 5.83 39.78
C VAL A 338 -6.25 5.39 38.40
N CYS A 339 -6.91 6.29 37.68
CA CYS A 339 -7.39 6.08 36.32
C CYS A 339 -6.65 7.00 35.35
N VAL A 340 -6.19 6.43 34.24
CA VAL A 340 -5.73 7.17 33.07
C VAL A 340 -6.92 7.37 32.14
N LEU A 341 -7.25 8.61 31.86
CA LEU A 341 -8.44 9.00 31.10
C LEU A 341 -8.05 9.51 29.73
N VAL A 342 -8.70 8.96 28.70
CA VAL A 342 -8.60 9.41 27.32
C VAL A 342 -9.97 9.91 26.87
N HIS A 343 -10.02 11.15 26.39
CA HIS A 343 -11.17 11.67 25.65
C HIS A 343 -10.82 11.73 24.17
N LEU A 344 -11.69 11.21 23.31
CA LEU A 344 -11.51 11.20 21.86
C LEU A 344 -12.72 11.84 21.15
N ASP A 345 -12.55 13.06 20.68
CA ASP A 345 -13.52 13.77 19.84
C ASP A 345 -13.09 13.66 18.38
N HIS A 346 -13.42 12.51 17.79
CA HIS A 346 -13.05 12.21 16.40
C HIS A 346 -13.65 13.22 15.40
N ARG A 347 -14.85 13.75 15.69
CA ARG A 347 -15.53 14.71 14.82
C ARG A 347 -14.79 16.05 14.77
N ARG A 348 -14.38 16.59 15.93
CA ARG A 348 -13.62 17.85 16.00
C ARG A 348 -12.13 17.66 15.76
N GLY A 349 -11.65 16.42 15.75
CA GLY A 349 -10.22 16.14 15.59
C GLY A 349 -9.43 16.47 16.83
N LEU A 350 -10.01 16.23 18.01
CA LEU A 350 -9.40 16.57 19.28
C LEU A 350 -9.30 15.35 20.18
N TRP A 351 -8.28 15.32 21.02
CA TRP A 351 -8.12 14.32 22.05
C TRP A 351 -7.56 14.93 23.32
N SER A 352 -7.75 14.24 24.45
CA SER A 352 -7.16 14.63 25.73
C SER A 352 -6.71 13.39 26.49
N LEU A 353 -5.68 13.54 27.29
CA LEU A 353 -5.14 12.55 28.22
C LEU A 353 -4.97 13.20 29.59
N GLY A 354 -5.53 12.59 30.62
CA GLY A 354 -5.42 13.06 32.00
C GLY A 354 -5.43 11.90 32.98
N VAL A 355 -5.19 12.23 34.25
CA VAL A 355 -5.13 11.26 35.34
C VAL A 355 -6.07 11.73 36.46
N VAL A 356 -6.77 10.81 37.10
CA VAL A 356 -7.60 11.10 38.27
C VAL A 356 -7.63 9.92 39.22
N ARG A 357 -7.83 10.15 40.52
CA ARG A 357 -8.16 9.08 41.47
C ARG A 357 -9.68 8.94 41.57
N ALA A 358 -10.19 7.72 41.38
CA ALA A 358 -11.62 7.44 41.38
C ALA A 358 -12.20 7.24 42.79
N THR A 359 -12.09 8.24 43.67
CA THR A 359 -12.66 8.21 45.03
C THR A 359 -14.18 8.43 45.04
N GLU A 360 -14.81 8.27 46.20
CA GLU A 360 -16.25 8.49 46.38
C GLU A 360 -16.68 9.91 45.99
N GLU A 361 -15.85 10.93 46.26
CA GLU A 361 -16.12 12.33 45.94
C GLU A 361 -16.03 12.61 44.44
N THR A 362 -15.16 11.89 43.74
CA THR A 362 -14.94 12.04 42.30
C THR A 362 -15.92 11.22 41.45
N LEU A 363 -16.69 10.33 42.06
CA LEU A 363 -17.67 9.47 41.39
C LEU A 363 -19.10 9.87 41.74
N VAL A 364 -20.03 9.66 40.81
CA VAL A 364 -21.47 9.86 41.09
C VAL A 364 -21.92 8.77 42.09
N SER A 365 -22.70 9.12 43.12
CA SER A 365 -23.12 8.19 44.18
C SER A 365 -23.92 6.97 43.68
N GLY A 366 -24.62 7.09 42.55
CA GLY A 366 -25.35 5.98 41.92
C GLY A 366 -24.46 5.09 41.04
N ALA A 367 -24.66 3.78 41.12
CA ALA A 367 -24.04 2.78 40.25
C ALA A 367 -25.07 2.09 39.34
N ASN A 368 -24.62 1.62 38.18
CA ASN A 368 -25.48 0.79 37.31
C ASN A 368 -25.58 -0.66 37.83
N LYS A 369 -26.33 -1.53 37.13
CA LYS A 369 -26.50 -2.95 37.50
C LYS A 369 -25.18 -3.72 37.63
N ASP A 370 -24.13 -3.31 36.93
CA ASP A 370 -22.80 -3.92 36.98
C ASP A 370 -21.89 -3.27 38.04
N GLY A 371 -22.40 -2.35 38.86
CA GLY A 371 -21.61 -1.62 39.86
C GLY A 371 -20.70 -0.53 39.29
N LYS A 372 -20.83 -0.19 37.99
CA LYS A 372 -20.03 0.84 37.32
C LYS A 372 -20.60 2.23 37.60
N ARG A 373 -19.72 3.22 37.76
CA ARG A 373 -20.07 4.60 38.13
C ARG A 373 -19.48 5.58 37.14
N ASN A 374 -20.13 6.72 36.94
CA ASN A 374 -19.57 7.82 36.14
C ASN A 374 -18.73 8.76 37.01
N LEU A 375 -17.77 9.46 36.42
CA LEU A 375 -17.15 10.61 37.09
C LEU A 375 -18.19 11.69 37.38
N SER A 376 -18.15 12.23 38.60
CA SER A 376 -18.93 13.37 39.06
C SER A 376 -18.40 14.67 38.45
N ARG A 377 -19.08 15.80 38.70
CA ARG A 377 -18.57 17.11 38.33
C ARG A 377 -17.22 17.39 39.02
N ALA A 378 -17.14 17.14 40.32
CA ALA A 378 -15.90 17.29 41.09
C ALA A 378 -14.80 16.39 40.53
N GLY A 379 -15.12 15.14 40.16
CA GLY A 379 -14.17 14.24 39.51
C GLY A 379 -13.62 14.76 38.18
N ARG A 380 -14.46 15.42 37.36
CA ARG A 380 -14.01 16.05 36.10
C ARG A 380 -13.14 17.28 36.34
N GLU A 381 -13.45 18.06 37.38
CA GLU A 381 -12.66 19.22 37.80
C GLU A 381 -11.31 18.80 38.42
N ALA A 382 -11.25 17.61 39.03
CA ALA A 382 -10.06 17.02 39.63
C ALA A 382 -9.14 16.30 38.63
N ILE A 383 -9.49 16.23 37.33
CA ILE A 383 -8.62 15.58 36.33
C ILE A 383 -7.35 16.41 36.17
N GLU A 384 -6.20 15.79 36.45
CA GLU A 384 -4.92 16.37 36.10
C GLU A 384 -4.58 16.07 34.63
N TRP A 385 -4.75 17.09 33.79
CA TRP A 385 -4.48 16.96 32.37
C TRP A 385 -2.97 16.89 32.07
N ILE A 386 -2.60 15.93 31.23
CA ILE A 386 -1.28 15.84 30.60
C ILE A 386 -1.34 16.55 29.25
N HIS A 387 -2.34 16.19 28.44
CA HIS A 387 -2.66 16.83 27.16
C HIS A 387 -4.15 17.13 27.15
N LYS A 388 -4.55 18.36 26.84
CA LYS A 388 -5.96 18.77 26.79
C LYS A 388 -6.29 19.39 25.45
N ASP A 389 -7.40 18.96 24.85
CA ASP A 389 -7.90 19.41 23.55
C ASP A 389 -6.80 19.48 22.47
N SER A 390 -5.91 18.49 22.50
CA SER A 390 -4.80 18.37 21.56
C SER A 390 -5.29 17.89 20.20
N ARG A 391 -4.62 18.32 19.13
CA ARG A 391 -5.03 17.97 17.77
C ARG A 391 -4.76 16.50 17.48
N LEU A 392 -5.78 15.82 16.98
CA LEU A 392 -5.66 14.54 16.31
C LEU A 392 -5.61 14.79 14.80
N PRO A 393 -4.71 14.14 14.03
CA PRO A 393 -4.75 14.23 12.57
C PRO A 393 -6.14 13.89 12.03
N VAL A 394 -6.84 14.89 11.47
CA VAL A 394 -8.19 14.70 10.96
C VAL A 394 -8.14 14.15 9.55
N ASN A 395 -8.79 13.02 9.34
CA ASN A 395 -9.05 12.47 8.02
C ASN A 395 -9.62 13.57 7.12
N VAL A 396 -8.96 13.84 5.98
CA VAL A 396 -9.34 14.89 5.04
C VAL A 396 -10.82 14.81 4.65
N LEU A 397 -11.38 13.60 4.58
CA LEU A 397 -12.79 13.34 4.27
C LEU A 397 -13.75 13.96 5.28
N ASN A 398 -13.35 14.17 6.53
CA ASN A 398 -14.18 14.85 7.53
C ASN A 398 -14.22 16.37 7.35
N ARG A 399 -13.30 16.94 6.56
CA ARG A 399 -13.21 18.37 6.28
C ARG A 399 -13.82 18.76 4.94
N LEU A 400 -14.02 17.79 4.04
CA LEU A 400 -14.62 18.04 2.74
C LEU A 400 -16.11 18.41 2.87
N PRO A 401 -16.59 19.38 2.07
CA PRO A 401 -18.01 19.61 1.88
C PRO A 401 -18.76 18.34 1.49
N ALA A 402 -20.04 18.25 1.87
CA ALA A 402 -20.86 17.09 1.56
C ALA A 402 -20.98 16.84 0.05
N ALA A 403 -21.03 17.90 -0.77
CA ALA A 403 -21.08 17.79 -2.23
C ALA A 403 -19.82 17.10 -2.80
N ASP A 404 -18.63 17.53 -2.37
CA ASP A 404 -17.35 16.95 -2.82
C ASP A 404 -17.20 15.50 -2.37
N LEU A 405 -17.69 15.15 -1.18
CA LEU A 405 -17.74 13.75 -0.77
C LEU A 405 -18.64 12.92 -1.68
N GLN A 406 -19.79 13.45 -2.11
CA GLN A 406 -20.67 12.75 -3.03
C GLN A 406 -20.04 12.59 -4.41
N THR A 407 -19.29 13.57 -4.92
CA THR A 407 -18.60 13.42 -6.22
C THR A 407 -17.55 12.33 -6.16
N ILE A 408 -16.79 12.25 -5.06
CA ILE A 408 -15.85 11.14 -4.81
C ILE A 408 -16.63 9.81 -4.81
N LEU A 409 -17.65 9.67 -3.96
CA LEU A 409 -18.36 8.41 -3.77
C LEU A 409 -19.15 7.95 -5.01
N ALA A 410 -19.56 8.87 -5.88
CA ALA A 410 -20.24 8.56 -7.13
C ALA A 410 -19.35 7.85 -8.16
N GLN A 411 -18.02 7.89 -7.99
CA GLN A 411 -17.10 7.20 -8.90
C GLN A 411 -17.19 5.68 -8.74
N ALA A 412 -17.44 4.98 -9.85
CA ALA A 412 -17.63 3.53 -9.86
C ALA A 412 -16.37 2.75 -9.46
N THR A 413 -15.18 3.24 -9.81
CA THR A 413 -13.91 2.53 -9.62
C THR A 413 -13.07 3.14 -8.50
N GLY A 414 -12.25 2.32 -7.84
CA GLY A 414 -11.30 2.80 -6.81
C GLY A 414 -10.31 3.84 -7.36
N GLN A 415 -9.85 3.67 -8.60
CA GLN A 415 -9.02 4.68 -9.27
C GLN A 415 -9.80 5.98 -9.51
N GLY A 416 -11.04 5.90 -9.99
CA GLY A 416 -11.89 7.07 -10.18
C GLY A 416 -12.09 7.86 -8.89
N ARG A 417 -12.37 7.16 -7.78
CA ARG A 417 -12.50 7.77 -6.45
C ARG A 417 -11.23 8.47 -5.99
N VAL A 418 -10.05 7.86 -6.20
CA VAL A 418 -8.76 8.48 -5.84
C VAL A 418 -8.44 9.69 -6.73
N ASN A 419 -8.74 9.62 -8.02
CA ASN A 419 -8.59 10.76 -8.93
C ASN A 419 -9.46 11.93 -8.44
N GLU A 420 -10.73 11.65 -8.16
CA GLU A 420 -11.69 12.66 -7.69
C GLU A 420 -11.31 13.24 -6.33
N LEU A 421 -10.81 12.40 -5.41
CA LEU A 421 -10.27 12.87 -4.13
C LEU A 421 -9.19 13.93 -4.34
N PHE A 422 -8.24 13.70 -5.25
CA PHE A 422 -7.19 14.67 -5.54
C PHE A 422 -7.70 15.89 -6.31
N ARG A 423 -8.82 15.81 -7.03
CA ARG A 423 -9.47 16.97 -7.64
C ARG A 423 -10.07 17.90 -6.60
N VAL A 424 -10.74 17.35 -5.58
CA VAL A 424 -11.48 18.16 -4.60
C VAL A 424 -10.65 18.53 -3.35
N ALA A 425 -9.74 17.65 -2.90
CA ALA A 425 -8.93 17.87 -1.69
C ALA A 425 -7.65 18.69 -1.96
N GLN A 426 -7.76 19.72 -2.80
CA GLN A 426 -6.63 20.59 -3.19
C GLN A 426 -5.97 21.23 -1.97
N CYS A 427 -4.65 21.30 -1.98
CA CYS A 427 -3.81 21.89 -0.93
C CYS A 427 -3.96 21.24 0.47
N GLN A 428 -4.57 20.06 0.56
CA GLN A 428 -4.75 19.32 1.81
C GLN A 428 -3.92 18.04 1.83
N SER A 429 -3.42 17.67 3.01
CA SER A 429 -2.70 16.40 3.20
C SER A 429 -3.66 15.22 3.16
N VAL A 430 -3.38 14.29 2.24
CA VAL A 430 -4.07 13.01 2.09
C VAL A 430 -3.11 11.91 2.54
N THR A 431 -3.49 11.14 3.56
CA THR A 431 -2.65 10.05 4.08
C THR A 431 -2.96 8.72 3.38
N LEU A 432 -2.06 7.75 3.49
CA LEU A 432 -2.27 6.40 2.94
C LEU A 432 -3.54 5.73 3.49
N PRO A 433 -3.86 5.78 4.80
CA PRO A 433 -5.15 5.31 5.31
C PRO A 433 -6.36 5.95 4.63
N VAL A 434 -6.33 7.26 4.36
CA VAL A 434 -7.40 7.94 3.62
C VAL A 434 -7.51 7.41 2.19
N LEU A 435 -6.38 7.25 1.49
CA LEU A 435 -6.39 6.67 0.14
C LEU A 435 -6.94 5.25 0.16
N ALA A 436 -6.59 4.44 1.15
CA ALA A 436 -7.12 3.09 1.31
C ALA A 436 -8.64 3.12 1.54
N THR A 437 -9.13 4.02 2.39
CA THR A 437 -10.58 4.24 2.59
C THR A 437 -11.30 4.60 1.30
N VAL A 438 -10.73 5.51 0.51
CA VAL A 438 -11.35 6.00 -0.73
C VAL A 438 -11.25 4.97 -1.84
N ALA A 439 -10.09 4.33 -2.02
CA ALA A 439 -9.89 3.30 -3.03
C ALA A 439 -10.73 2.05 -2.74
N ARG A 440 -10.85 1.69 -1.46
CA ARG A 440 -11.42 0.43 -0.94
C ARG A 440 -10.69 -0.81 -1.43
N GLN A 441 -9.37 -0.71 -1.54
CA GLN A 441 -8.47 -1.73 -2.11
C GLN A 441 -7.08 -1.63 -1.48
N ARG A 442 -6.38 -2.77 -1.37
CA ARG A 442 -5.02 -2.87 -0.80
C ARG A 442 -3.95 -2.07 -1.56
N ASP A 443 -4.17 -1.79 -2.85
CA ASP A 443 -3.17 -1.15 -3.73
C ASP A 443 -3.26 0.39 -3.78
N ALA A 444 -3.81 1.04 -2.75
CA ALA A 444 -4.07 2.47 -2.70
C ALA A 444 -2.86 3.36 -3.08
N ALA A 445 -1.64 3.00 -2.66
CA ALA A 445 -0.42 3.73 -3.02
C ALA A 445 -0.07 3.63 -4.52
N LYS A 446 -0.43 2.53 -5.19
CA LYS A 446 -0.34 2.41 -6.65
C LYS A 446 -1.35 3.36 -7.30
N ARG A 447 -2.58 3.41 -6.81
CA ARG A 447 -3.64 4.30 -7.33
C ARG A 447 -3.26 5.77 -7.27
N ALA A 448 -2.57 6.20 -6.20
CA ALA A 448 -2.06 7.57 -6.13
C ALA A 448 -0.96 7.87 -7.17
N ARG A 449 -0.10 6.88 -7.50
CA ARG A 449 0.89 7.02 -8.58
C ARG A 449 0.22 7.12 -9.95
N ASP A 450 -0.81 6.31 -10.18
CA ASP A 450 -1.58 6.35 -11.43
C ASP A 450 -2.38 7.67 -11.54
N ALA A 451 -2.96 8.15 -10.43
CA ALA A 451 -3.65 9.43 -10.36
C ALA A 451 -2.74 10.61 -10.71
N ARG A 452 -1.48 10.62 -10.25
CA ARG A 452 -0.49 11.64 -10.62
C ARG A 452 -0.33 11.77 -12.14
N ARG A 453 -0.33 10.66 -12.86
CA ARG A 453 -0.17 10.64 -14.33
C ARG A 453 -1.45 11.11 -15.03
N ILE A 454 -2.60 10.64 -14.57
CA ILE A 454 -3.90 10.98 -15.16
C ILE A 454 -4.20 12.47 -14.97
N LEU A 455 -4.04 12.96 -13.74
CA LEU A 455 -4.41 14.32 -13.35
C LEU A 455 -3.43 15.39 -13.85
N ALA A 456 -2.22 15.00 -14.30
CA ALA A 456 -1.30 15.91 -14.96
C ALA A 456 -1.92 16.54 -16.22
N ALA A 457 -2.74 15.79 -16.97
CA ALA A 457 -3.46 16.32 -18.13
C ALA A 457 -4.47 17.43 -17.75
N GLU A 458 -4.89 17.48 -16.49
CA GLU A 458 -5.83 18.46 -15.93
C GLU A 458 -5.11 19.61 -15.21
N GLY A 459 -3.78 19.70 -15.31
CA GLY A 459 -3.00 20.72 -14.61
C GLY A 459 -2.84 20.48 -13.10
N ILE A 460 -3.19 19.29 -12.62
CA ILE A 460 -3.15 18.95 -11.19
C ILE A 460 -1.86 18.17 -10.87
N LEU A 461 -1.04 18.77 -10.03
CA LEU A 461 0.21 18.20 -9.54
C LEU A 461 -0.07 17.40 -8.27
N VAL A 462 0.38 16.15 -8.22
CA VAL A 462 0.26 15.28 -7.03
C VAL A 462 1.63 15.00 -6.46
N LEU A 463 1.93 15.62 -5.32
CA LEU A 463 3.21 15.58 -4.60
C LEU A 463 3.21 14.51 -3.52
N ASN A 464 4.36 13.86 -3.30
CA ASN A 464 4.61 12.94 -2.19
C ASN A 464 5.96 13.23 -1.50
N HIS A 465 6.38 12.38 -0.56
CA HIS A 465 7.62 12.57 0.21
C HIS A 465 8.95 12.32 -0.54
N ARG A 466 8.93 11.92 -1.81
CA ARG A 466 10.11 11.49 -2.56
C ARG A 466 10.59 12.57 -3.54
N ASN A 467 11.84 12.44 -3.96
CA ASN A 467 12.45 13.30 -4.98
C ASN A 467 12.34 14.79 -4.60
N SER A 468 12.17 15.67 -5.58
CA SER A 468 12.02 17.12 -5.39
C SER A 468 10.62 17.54 -4.93
N ASP A 469 9.66 16.62 -4.80
CA ASP A 469 8.29 16.95 -4.42
C ASP A 469 8.18 17.73 -3.09
N PRO A 470 8.93 17.42 -2.01
CA PRO A 470 8.91 18.21 -0.77
C PRO A 470 9.42 19.65 -0.95
N GLU A 471 10.37 19.87 -1.85
CA GLU A 471 10.89 21.20 -2.19
C GLU A 471 9.87 22.00 -2.99
N ILE A 472 9.22 21.35 -3.95
CA ILE A 472 8.12 21.94 -4.74
C ILE A 472 6.97 22.35 -3.81
N ALA A 473 6.56 21.47 -2.89
CA ALA A 473 5.53 21.77 -1.90
C ALA A 473 5.88 23.00 -1.08
N ARG A 474 7.13 23.10 -0.59
CA ARG A 474 7.61 24.24 0.20
C ARG A 474 7.64 25.53 -0.62
N ALA A 475 8.11 25.49 -1.86
CA ALA A 475 8.16 26.65 -2.76
C ALA A 475 6.75 27.19 -3.09
N LEU A 476 5.77 26.30 -3.19
CA LEU A 476 4.35 26.66 -3.40
C LEU A 476 3.61 27.04 -2.11
N GLY A 477 4.24 26.92 -0.94
CA GLY A 477 3.63 27.19 0.36
C GLY A 477 2.58 26.15 0.78
N LEU A 478 2.72 24.91 0.31
CA LEU A 478 1.82 23.79 0.60
C LEU A 478 2.30 22.99 1.82
N PRO A 479 1.43 22.20 2.46
CA PRO A 479 1.86 21.19 3.43
C PRO A 479 2.92 20.28 2.81
N VAL A 480 4.06 20.11 3.49
CA VAL A 480 5.14 19.26 2.99
C VAL A 480 4.78 17.79 3.27
N PRO A 481 4.65 16.93 2.23
CA PRO A 481 4.25 15.54 2.43
C PRO A 481 5.36 14.71 3.12
N GLU A 482 5.00 14.07 4.23
CA GLU A 482 5.79 13.02 4.89
C GLU A 482 5.54 11.64 4.26
N LYS A 483 6.31 10.63 4.68
CA LYS A 483 6.17 9.26 4.18
C LYS A 483 4.73 8.77 4.34
N GLY A 484 4.15 8.26 3.24
CA GLY A 484 2.77 7.79 3.21
C GLY A 484 1.72 8.92 3.16
N THR A 485 2.11 10.12 2.74
CA THR A 485 1.19 11.23 2.51
C THR A 485 1.39 11.86 1.14
N TRP A 486 0.32 12.49 0.65
CA TRP A 486 0.24 13.18 -0.64
C TRP A 486 -0.46 14.52 -0.47
N VAL A 487 -0.15 15.46 -1.36
CA VAL A 487 -0.87 16.74 -1.53
C VAL A 487 -1.09 16.95 -3.01
N SER A 488 -2.32 17.30 -3.41
CA SER A 488 -2.64 17.70 -4.78
C SER A 488 -2.83 19.20 -4.88
N VAL A 489 -2.47 19.77 -6.04
CA VAL A 489 -2.63 21.20 -6.32
C VAL A 489 -2.82 21.45 -7.81
N ARG A 490 -3.80 22.28 -8.21
CA ARG A 490 -3.92 22.76 -9.59
C ARG A 490 -2.96 23.92 -9.84
N LEU A 491 -2.20 23.85 -10.92
CA LEU A 491 -1.26 24.90 -11.32
C LEU A 491 -1.70 25.58 -12.62
N ALA A 492 -1.29 26.83 -12.76
CA ALA A 492 -1.43 27.60 -13.99
C ALA A 492 -0.06 28.24 -14.34
N PRO A 493 0.25 28.45 -15.64
CA PRO A 493 1.44 29.20 -16.04
C PRO A 493 1.44 30.59 -15.38
N ALA A 494 2.58 30.99 -14.82
CA ALA A 494 2.72 32.31 -14.20
C ALA A 494 2.87 33.38 -15.28
N THR A 495 2.06 34.44 -15.20
CA THR A 495 2.21 35.63 -16.06
C THR A 495 3.36 36.52 -15.57
N GLU A 496 3.77 37.52 -16.35
CA GLU A 496 4.78 38.48 -15.89
C GLU A 496 4.36 39.23 -14.64
N ALA A 497 3.07 39.55 -14.50
CA ALA A 497 2.51 40.19 -13.31
C ALA A 497 2.56 39.28 -12.06
N ASP A 498 2.63 37.96 -12.23
CA ASP A 498 2.67 36.99 -11.13
C ASP A 498 4.10 36.72 -10.62
N ARG A 499 5.14 37.23 -11.30
CA ARG A 499 6.55 36.92 -10.98
C ARG A 499 6.97 37.36 -9.58
N ASP A 500 6.35 38.40 -9.04
CA ASP A 500 6.67 38.97 -7.73
C ASP A 500 5.90 38.32 -6.57
N SER A 501 4.97 37.39 -6.86
CA SER A 501 4.13 36.73 -5.83
C SER A 501 4.87 35.74 -4.92
N GLY A 502 6.11 35.36 -5.26
CA GLY A 502 6.99 34.52 -4.46
C GLY A 502 6.60 33.04 -4.32
N ARG A 503 5.37 32.64 -4.68
CA ARG A 503 4.87 31.25 -4.60
C ARG A 503 4.74 30.62 -5.98
N SER A 504 5.90 30.37 -6.59
CA SER A 504 5.98 29.77 -7.92
C SER A 504 7.07 28.70 -7.97
N VAL A 505 6.92 27.75 -8.89
CA VAL A 505 7.89 26.70 -9.15
C VAL A 505 8.20 26.63 -10.63
N VAL A 506 9.42 26.25 -11.01
CA VAL A 506 9.79 26.01 -12.41
C VAL A 506 9.70 24.51 -12.69
N LEU A 507 8.84 24.13 -13.63
CA LEU A 507 8.69 22.74 -14.11
C LEU A 507 8.97 22.73 -15.61
N SER A 508 9.98 21.97 -16.02
CA SER A 508 10.42 21.86 -17.42
C SER A 508 10.63 23.22 -18.12
N GLY A 509 11.25 24.16 -17.41
CA GLY A 509 11.56 25.50 -17.93
C GLY A 509 10.42 26.53 -17.82
N THR A 510 9.18 26.08 -17.62
CA THR A 510 8.02 26.96 -17.44
C THR A 510 7.82 27.28 -15.96
N ARG A 511 7.54 28.55 -15.63
CA ARG A 511 7.18 28.96 -14.27
C ARG A 511 5.68 28.77 -14.05
N TRP A 512 5.33 28.08 -12.97
CA TRP A 512 3.97 27.75 -12.58
C TRP A 512 3.63 28.38 -11.23
N ARG A 513 2.38 28.80 -11.07
CA ARG A 513 1.80 29.27 -9.81
C ARG A 513 0.58 28.44 -9.46
N LEU A 514 0.09 28.61 -8.22
CA LEU A 514 -1.23 28.09 -7.84
C LEU A 514 -2.30 28.65 -8.78
N ALA A 515 -3.15 27.78 -9.30
CA ALA A 515 -4.28 28.19 -10.13
C ALA A 515 -5.38 28.82 -9.28
N LYS A 516 -5.93 29.93 -9.76
CA LYS A 516 -7.19 30.55 -9.33
C LYS A 516 -8.35 29.80 -9.98
N PRO A 517 -9.59 29.90 -9.47
CA PRO A 517 -10.75 29.21 -10.04
C PRO A 517 -10.97 29.49 -11.54
N ASP A 518 -10.75 30.73 -11.96
CA ASP A 518 -11.01 31.18 -13.34
C ASP A 518 -9.84 30.91 -14.31
N ASP A 519 -8.70 30.39 -13.84
CA ASP A 519 -7.60 30.05 -14.75
C ASP A 519 -7.98 28.87 -15.64
N GLU A 520 -7.56 28.93 -16.91
CA GLU A 520 -7.70 27.83 -17.85
C GLU A 520 -6.91 26.60 -17.42
N VAL A 521 -7.44 25.42 -17.78
CA VAL A 521 -6.78 24.15 -17.52
C VAL A 521 -5.57 24.00 -18.45
N ASN A 522 -4.39 23.87 -17.86
CA ASN A 522 -3.12 23.72 -18.58
C ASN A 522 -2.45 22.41 -18.17
N PRO A 523 -2.24 21.45 -19.09
CA PRO A 523 -1.56 20.20 -18.79
C PRO A 523 -0.16 20.43 -18.22
N LEU A 524 0.20 19.69 -17.17
CA LEU A 524 1.55 19.71 -16.61
C LEU A 524 2.54 18.97 -17.52
N PRO A 525 3.80 19.41 -17.57
CA PRO A 525 4.83 18.67 -18.28
C PRO A 525 5.00 17.27 -17.67
N GLY A 526 5.37 16.29 -18.51
CA GLY A 526 5.69 14.94 -18.04
C GLY A 526 6.84 14.99 -17.02
N HIS A 527 6.57 14.50 -15.81
CA HIS A 527 7.51 14.43 -14.70
C HIS A 527 8.06 13.01 -14.49
#